data_AF-F8L9Q4-F1
#
_entry.id   AF-F8L9Q4-F1
#
_cell.length_a   1.000
_cell.length_b   1.000
_cell.length_c   1.000
_cell.angle_alpha   90.00
_cell.angle_beta   90.00
_cell.angle_gamma   90.00
#
_symmetry.space_group_name_H-M   'P 1'
#
loop_
_entity.id
_entity.type
_entity.pdbx_description
1 polymer ?
#
loop_
_entity_poly.entity_id
_entity_poly.type
_entity_poly.pdbx_seq_one_letter_code
_entity_poly.pdbx_strand_id
1 'polypeptide(L)'
;MLNPLFKTPENKSKALGEELFENVSSFFAWYEWVRHANDSPDGIRDLLTIMLITQCQTLTAEQEKGALQKLETVRESLDGGTMRFDQIPQALNRILEFLIEANPRSRLIHYALKIEIAMRLKNKSPSDELVTLMEEMMKRVQAYMPTIQAEAIAYRLQQFLESPLSDKDIGELKNHLWTLMK
;
A
#
# COMPACT_ATOMS: atom_id res chain seq x y z
N MET A 1 -2.62 6.29 -16.90
CA MET A 1 -3.28 4.96 -17.06
C MET A 1 -2.85 4.09 -15.88
N LEU A 2 -3.80 3.69 -15.03
CA LEU A 2 -3.55 2.74 -13.93
C LEU A 2 -3.34 1.32 -14.51
N ASN A 3 -2.44 0.56 -13.89
CA ASN A 3 -1.93 -0.76 -14.33
C ASN A 3 -3.06 -1.84 -14.44
N PRO A 4 -2.96 -2.89 -15.28
CA PRO A 4 -3.96 -3.96 -15.37
C PRO A 4 -4.13 -4.82 -14.09
N LEU A 5 -3.31 -4.59 -13.06
CA LEU A 5 -3.40 -5.20 -11.74
C LEU A 5 -4.62 -4.74 -10.93
N PHE A 6 -5.28 -3.66 -11.34
CA PHE A 6 -6.43 -3.06 -10.64
C PHE A 6 -7.74 -3.48 -11.30
N LYS A 7 -8.23 -4.69 -11.02
CA LYS A 7 -9.64 -5.05 -11.30
C LYS A 7 -10.43 -5.15 -10.01
N THR A 8 -11.55 -4.43 -9.95
CA THR A 8 -12.54 -4.52 -8.88
C THR A 8 -13.20 -5.90 -8.87
N PRO A 9 -13.33 -6.57 -7.71
CA PRO A 9 -14.09 -7.82 -7.61
C PRO A 9 -15.59 -7.55 -7.75
N GLU A 10 -16.31 -8.43 -8.46
CA GLU A 10 -17.78 -8.43 -8.54
C GLU A 10 -18.38 -9.42 -7.51
N ASN A 11 -19.47 -9.00 -6.85
CA ASN A 11 -20.51 -9.73 -6.08
C ASN A 11 -20.48 -9.81 -4.52
N LYS A 12 -21.40 -9.02 -3.93
CA LYS A 12 -22.54 -9.37 -3.02
C LYS A 12 -22.29 -10.24 -1.77
N SER A 13 -21.45 -9.70 -0.91
CA SER A 13 -21.50 -9.59 0.57
C SER A 13 -20.34 -8.64 0.83
N LYS A 14 -20.50 -7.49 1.52
CA LYS A 14 -19.38 -6.52 1.60
C LYS A 14 -18.13 -7.24 2.09
N ALA A 15 -17.18 -7.49 1.19
CA ALA A 15 -16.00 -8.25 1.51
C ALA A 15 -15.15 -7.39 2.45
N LEU A 16 -14.46 -8.03 3.37
CA LEU A 16 -13.65 -7.33 4.36
C LEU A 16 -12.61 -6.46 3.65
N GLY A 17 -12.63 -5.15 3.93
CA GLY A 17 -11.84 -4.12 3.27
C GLY A 17 -12.59 -3.30 2.22
N GLU A 18 -13.78 -3.72 1.73
CA GLU A 18 -14.53 -2.98 0.71
C GLU A 18 -15.05 -1.63 1.21
N GLU A 19 -15.50 -1.55 2.47
CA GLU A 19 -15.99 -0.30 3.02
C GLU A 19 -14.85 0.70 3.20
N LEU A 20 -13.70 0.24 3.70
CA LEU A 20 -12.51 1.08 3.78
C LEU A 20 -12.03 1.49 2.38
N PHE A 21 -12.06 0.60 1.39
CA PHE A 21 -11.70 0.92 0.01
C PHE A 21 -12.59 2.03 -0.57
N GLU A 22 -13.91 1.92 -0.42
CA GLU A 22 -14.86 2.94 -0.87
C GLU A 22 -14.60 4.31 -0.22
N ASN A 23 -14.41 4.33 1.10
CA ASN A 23 -14.19 5.55 1.86
C ASN A 23 -12.85 6.22 1.53
N VAL A 24 -11.80 5.42 1.37
CA VAL A 24 -10.46 5.91 0.98
C VAL A 24 -10.47 6.39 -0.47
N SER A 25 -11.17 5.70 -1.37
CA SER A 25 -11.33 6.13 -2.77
C SER A 25 -12.08 7.46 -2.88
N SER A 26 -13.16 7.62 -2.11
CA SER A 26 -13.90 8.87 -2.01
C SER A 26 -13.03 10.00 -1.45
N PHE A 27 -12.25 9.72 -0.39
CA PHE A 27 -11.31 10.69 0.16
C PHE A 27 -10.20 11.03 -0.84
N PHE A 28 -9.70 10.06 -1.60
CA PHE A 28 -8.70 10.27 -2.64
C PHE A 28 -9.21 11.21 -3.73
N ALA A 29 -10.42 11.00 -4.26
CA ALA A 29 -10.98 11.86 -5.29
C ALA A 29 -11.15 13.31 -4.80
N TRP A 30 -11.61 13.48 -3.55
CA TRP A 30 -11.68 14.80 -2.92
C TRP A 30 -10.29 15.41 -2.72
N TYR A 31 -9.35 14.64 -2.15
CA TYR A 31 -8.00 15.12 -1.83
C TYR A 31 -7.26 15.50 -3.10
N GLU A 32 -7.34 14.70 -4.17
CA GLU A 32 -6.75 15.02 -5.48
C GLU A 32 -7.29 16.35 -6.03
N TRP A 33 -8.60 16.58 -5.92
CA TRP A 33 -9.24 17.83 -6.34
C TRP A 33 -8.76 19.05 -5.53
N VAL A 34 -8.60 18.92 -4.21
CA VAL A 34 -8.14 20.01 -3.33
C VAL A 34 -6.62 20.21 -3.39
N ARG A 35 -5.86 19.14 -3.64
CA ARG A 35 -4.38 19.12 -3.65
C ARG A 35 -3.77 19.92 -4.80
N HIS A 36 -4.54 20.38 -5.79
CA HIS A 36 -4.01 21.29 -6.82
C HIS A 36 -3.30 22.55 -6.25
N ALA A 37 -3.38 22.82 -4.93
CA ALA A 37 -2.62 23.83 -4.21
C ALA A 37 -1.47 23.34 -3.27
N ASN A 38 -1.28 22.03 -2.98
CA ASN A 38 -0.29 21.55 -2.01
C ASN A 38 0.49 20.29 -2.45
N ASP A 39 1.81 20.41 -2.48
CA ASP A 39 2.71 19.57 -3.27
C ASP A 39 3.23 18.31 -2.53
N SER A 40 2.45 17.67 -1.67
CA SER A 40 2.93 16.47 -0.95
C SER A 40 2.58 15.17 -1.70
N PRO A 41 3.55 14.50 -2.36
CA PRO A 41 3.34 13.19 -2.97
C PRO A 41 3.04 12.08 -1.94
N ASP A 42 3.41 12.29 -0.68
CA ASP A 42 3.27 11.29 0.38
C ASP A 42 1.81 10.94 0.67
N GLY A 43 0.92 11.95 0.72
CA GLY A 43 -0.51 11.70 0.95
C GLY A 43 -1.15 10.84 -0.14
N ILE A 44 -0.79 11.08 -1.42
CA ILE A 44 -1.27 10.24 -2.52
C ILE A 44 -0.71 8.82 -2.42
N ARG A 45 0.59 8.68 -2.15
CA ARG A 45 1.21 7.36 -1.96
C ARG A 45 0.50 6.58 -0.85
N ASP A 46 0.24 7.22 0.28
CA ASP A 46 -0.34 6.54 1.44
C ASP A 46 -1.80 6.12 1.16
N LEU A 47 -2.60 6.97 0.50
CA LEU A 47 -3.94 6.60 0.03
C LEU A 47 -3.91 5.42 -0.93
N LEU A 48 -3.04 5.45 -1.95
CA LEU A 48 -2.89 4.35 -2.90
C LEU A 48 -2.45 3.05 -2.20
N THR A 49 -1.60 3.15 -1.18
CA THR A 49 -1.18 2.00 -0.39
C THR A 49 -2.35 1.41 0.39
N ILE A 50 -3.15 2.25 1.06
CA ILE A 50 -4.33 1.79 1.82
C ILE A 50 -5.36 1.14 0.89
N MET A 51 -5.58 1.72 -0.30
CA MET A 51 -6.45 1.14 -1.34
C MET A 51 -5.93 -0.23 -1.80
N LEU A 52 -4.63 -0.39 -1.98
CA LEU A 52 -4.06 -1.68 -2.38
C LEU A 52 -4.17 -2.73 -1.27
N ILE A 53 -3.91 -2.34 -0.02
CA ILE A 53 -4.07 -3.21 1.16
C ILE A 53 -5.51 -3.74 1.25
N THR A 54 -6.50 -2.85 1.08
CA THR A 54 -7.92 -3.22 1.12
C THR A 54 -8.32 -4.13 -0.04
N GLN A 55 -7.85 -3.86 -1.26
CA GLN A 55 -8.09 -4.72 -2.43
C GLN A 55 -7.50 -6.12 -2.29
N CYS A 56 -6.38 -6.25 -1.61
CA CYS A 56 -5.77 -7.55 -1.33
C CYS A 56 -6.50 -8.34 -0.23
N GLN A 57 -7.58 -7.79 0.35
CA GLN A 57 -8.40 -8.46 1.37
C GLN A 57 -7.57 -9.02 2.55
N THR A 58 -6.48 -8.33 2.89
CA THR A 58 -5.55 -8.81 3.93
C THR A 58 -6.02 -8.48 5.33
N LEU A 59 -7.00 -7.58 5.47
CA LEU A 59 -7.41 -6.98 6.73
C LEU A 59 -8.20 -7.93 7.61
N THR A 60 -8.20 -7.67 8.92
CA THR A 60 -9.20 -8.19 9.86
C THR A 60 -10.35 -7.18 10.03
N ALA A 61 -11.49 -7.61 10.57
CA ALA A 61 -12.61 -6.72 10.88
C ALA A 61 -12.22 -5.58 11.84
N GLU A 62 -11.33 -5.86 12.79
CA GLU A 62 -10.81 -4.85 13.72
C GLU A 62 -9.92 -3.82 13.00
N GLN A 63 -9.09 -4.28 12.06
CA GLN A 63 -8.24 -3.40 11.25
C GLN A 63 -9.08 -2.51 10.33
N GLU A 64 -10.09 -3.06 9.65
CA GLU A 64 -10.98 -2.26 8.82
C GLU A 64 -11.72 -1.21 9.65
N LYS A 65 -12.34 -1.61 10.77
CA LYS A 65 -13.05 -0.69 11.66
C LYS A 65 -12.13 0.39 12.24
N GLY A 66 -10.95 0.02 12.70
CA GLY A 66 -9.99 0.97 13.28
C GLY A 66 -9.48 1.99 12.25
N ALA A 67 -9.23 1.55 11.00
CA ALA A 67 -8.82 2.45 9.93
C ALA A 67 -9.96 3.37 9.47
N LEU A 68 -11.20 2.86 9.39
CA LEU A 68 -12.39 3.67 9.11
C LEU A 68 -12.58 4.77 10.17
N GLN A 69 -12.50 4.43 11.46
CA GLN A 69 -12.61 5.41 12.54
C GLN A 69 -11.54 6.50 12.44
N LYS A 70 -10.29 6.12 12.15
CA LYS A 70 -9.21 7.11 11.97
C LYS A 70 -9.43 8.00 10.76
N LEU A 71 -9.90 7.45 9.65
CA LEU A 71 -10.22 8.23 8.45
C LEU A 71 -11.37 9.21 8.71
N GLU A 72 -12.39 8.79 9.44
CA GLU A 72 -13.50 9.67 9.83
C GLU A 72 -13.01 10.81 10.71
N THR A 73 -12.15 10.54 11.70
CA THR A 73 -11.52 11.59 12.50
C THR A 73 -10.75 12.61 11.65
N VAL A 74 -10.10 12.18 10.57
CA VAL A 74 -9.43 13.09 9.63
C VAL A 74 -10.46 13.98 8.92
N ARG A 75 -11.56 13.40 8.42
CA ARG A 75 -12.65 14.14 7.76
C ARG A 75 -13.28 15.16 8.71
N GLU A 76 -13.68 14.74 9.89
CA GLU A 76 -14.27 15.61 10.93
C GLU A 76 -13.32 16.76 11.30
N SER A 77 -12.01 16.49 11.42
CA SER A 77 -11.02 17.53 11.75
C SER A 77 -10.82 18.53 10.61
N LEU A 78 -10.92 18.09 9.36
CA LEU A 78 -10.86 18.96 8.19
C LEU A 78 -12.13 19.82 8.08
N ASP A 79 -13.30 19.21 8.22
CA ASP A 79 -14.60 19.89 8.15
C ASP A 79 -14.78 20.89 9.31
N GLY A 80 -14.29 20.53 10.50
CA GLY A 80 -14.26 21.40 11.68
C GLY A 80 -13.15 22.46 11.65
N GLY A 81 -12.27 22.45 10.65
CA GLY A 81 -11.16 23.40 10.52
C GLY A 81 -10.07 23.27 11.59
N THR A 82 -10.04 22.15 12.34
CA THR A 82 -9.01 21.88 13.36
C THR A 82 -7.76 21.21 12.77
N MET A 83 -7.85 20.71 11.54
CA MET A 83 -6.73 20.19 10.76
C MET A 83 -6.49 21.05 9.52
N ARG A 84 -5.21 21.33 9.24
CA ARG A 84 -4.76 22.01 8.03
C ARG A 84 -4.39 20.99 6.95
N PHE A 85 -4.48 21.39 5.68
CA PHE A 85 -4.20 20.51 4.54
C PHE A 85 -2.78 19.91 4.53
N ASP A 86 -1.79 20.65 5.05
CA ASP A 86 -0.39 20.18 5.17
C ASP A 86 -0.23 19.06 6.21
N GLN A 87 -1.21 18.83 7.08
CA GLN A 87 -1.22 17.77 8.08
C GLN A 87 -1.85 16.47 7.56
N ILE A 88 -2.55 16.51 6.42
CA ILE A 88 -3.20 15.33 5.84
C ILE A 88 -2.21 14.19 5.59
N PRO A 89 -1.02 14.40 4.98
CA PRO A 89 -0.06 13.31 4.76
C PRO A 89 0.32 12.61 6.06
N GLN A 90 0.56 13.35 7.15
CA GLN A 90 0.88 12.76 8.44
C GLN A 90 -0.28 11.95 9.01
N ALA A 91 -1.52 12.44 8.86
CA ALA A 91 -2.69 11.74 9.34
C ALA A 91 -2.95 10.43 8.57
N LEU A 92 -2.80 10.47 7.24
CA LEU A 92 -2.89 9.28 6.38
C LEU A 92 -1.79 8.27 6.70
N ASN A 93 -0.56 8.75 6.95
CA ASN A 93 0.55 7.91 7.36
C ASN A 93 0.24 7.14 8.65
N ARG A 94 -0.41 7.76 9.65
CA ARG A 94 -0.83 7.07 10.88
C ARG A 94 -1.88 5.98 10.64
N ILE A 95 -2.76 6.16 9.64
CA ILE A 95 -3.72 5.12 9.24
C ILE A 95 -2.96 3.96 8.61
N LEU A 96 -2.01 4.26 7.72
CA LEU A 96 -1.17 3.26 7.09
C LEU A 96 -0.31 2.49 8.11
N GLU A 97 0.34 3.18 9.04
CA GLU A 97 1.11 2.58 10.14
C GLU A 97 0.27 1.59 10.94
N PHE A 98 -0.94 2.00 11.33
CA PHE A 98 -1.90 1.13 12.02
C PHE A 98 -2.21 -0.15 11.23
N LEU A 99 -2.34 -0.04 9.90
CA LEU A 99 -2.62 -1.20 9.05
C LEU A 99 -1.40 -2.12 8.85
N ILE A 100 -0.18 -1.59 8.83
CA ILE A 100 1.04 -2.38 8.56
C ILE A 100 1.68 -2.95 9.84
N GLU A 101 1.56 -2.29 10.99
CA GLU A 101 2.12 -2.79 12.26
C GLU A 101 1.46 -4.12 12.66
N ALA A 102 0.14 -4.18 12.55
CA ALA A 102 -0.65 -5.34 12.94
C ALA A 102 -0.76 -6.43 11.86
N ASN A 103 -0.22 -6.21 10.65
CA ASN A 103 -0.46 -7.10 9.51
C ASN A 103 0.76 -7.27 8.60
N PRO A 104 1.45 -8.42 8.67
CA PRO A 104 2.62 -8.70 7.82
C PRO A 104 2.31 -8.68 6.32
N ARG A 105 1.08 -9.03 5.92
CA ARG A 105 0.65 -8.95 4.51
C ARG A 105 0.50 -7.51 4.06
N SER A 106 -0.13 -6.66 4.87
CA SER A 106 -0.23 -5.23 4.59
C SER A 106 1.15 -4.57 4.52
N ARG A 107 2.08 -4.99 5.40
CA ARG A 107 3.46 -4.52 5.39
C ARG A 107 4.22 -4.93 4.11
N LEU A 108 4.03 -6.16 3.67
CA LEU A 108 4.57 -6.63 2.39
C LEU A 108 4.06 -5.75 1.24
N ILE A 109 2.74 -5.51 1.16
CA ILE A 109 2.13 -4.67 0.13
C ILE A 109 2.74 -3.26 0.14
N HIS A 110 2.87 -2.68 1.34
CA HIS A 110 3.47 -1.36 1.53
C HIS A 110 4.90 -1.28 0.98
N TYR A 111 5.76 -2.24 1.35
CA TYR A 111 7.15 -2.22 0.89
C TYR A 111 7.30 -2.56 -0.59
N ALA A 112 6.46 -3.44 -1.13
CA ALA A 112 6.42 -3.74 -2.56
C ALA A 112 6.13 -2.47 -3.37
N LEU A 113 5.10 -1.71 -2.99
CA LEU A 113 4.76 -0.45 -3.66
C LEU A 113 5.86 0.60 -3.52
N LYS A 114 6.50 0.72 -2.35
CA LYS A 114 7.63 1.63 -2.16
C LYS A 114 8.81 1.30 -3.07
N ILE A 115 9.10 0.01 -3.28
CA ILE A 115 10.14 -0.42 -4.21
C ILE A 115 9.78 -0.03 -5.64
N GLU A 116 8.55 -0.32 -6.07
CA GLU A 116 8.08 0.05 -7.40
C GLU A 116 8.23 1.55 -7.67
N ILE A 117 7.82 2.39 -6.72
CA ILE A 117 7.97 3.85 -6.81
C ILE A 117 9.44 4.24 -6.87
N ALA A 118 10.28 3.69 -5.98
CA ALA A 118 11.70 4.04 -5.91
C ALA A 118 12.46 3.65 -7.19
N MET A 119 12.10 2.54 -7.83
CA MET A 119 12.66 2.13 -9.12
C MET A 119 12.27 3.09 -10.22
N ARG A 120 10.98 3.44 -10.32
CA ARG A 120 10.47 4.41 -11.30
C ARG A 120 11.13 5.78 -11.16
N LEU A 121 11.27 6.30 -9.92
CA LEU A 121 11.92 7.58 -9.65
C LEU A 121 13.39 7.63 -10.08
N LYS A 122 14.08 6.48 -10.07
CA LYS A 122 15.47 6.38 -10.51
C LYS A 122 15.62 6.08 -12.02
N ASN A 123 14.54 6.13 -12.79
CA ASN A 123 14.49 5.67 -14.19
C ASN A 123 15.07 4.25 -14.37
N LYS A 124 15.04 3.43 -13.32
CA LYS A 124 15.42 2.03 -13.40
C LYS A 124 14.18 1.25 -13.76
N SER A 125 14.14 0.74 -14.99
CA SER A 125 13.09 -0.21 -15.36
C SER A 125 13.34 -1.51 -14.60
N PRO A 126 12.41 -1.99 -13.75
CA PRO A 126 12.51 -3.35 -13.24
C PRO A 126 12.60 -4.31 -14.43
N SER A 127 13.40 -5.38 -14.29
CA SER A 127 13.39 -6.43 -15.29
C SER A 127 11.99 -7.05 -15.36
N ASP A 128 11.58 -7.52 -16.54
CA ASP A 128 10.28 -8.19 -16.74
C ASP A 128 10.10 -9.36 -15.74
N GLU A 129 11.19 -10.03 -15.37
CA GLU A 129 11.21 -11.07 -14.34
C GLU A 129 10.85 -10.55 -12.95
N LEU A 130 11.39 -9.40 -12.53
CA LEU A 130 11.08 -8.83 -11.22
C LEU A 130 9.63 -8.33 -11.17
N VAL A 131 9.15 -7.72 -12.25
CA VAL A 131 7.74 -7.34 -12.38
C VAL A 131 6.86 -8.58 -12.22
N THR A 132 7.14 -9.63 -13.00
CA THR A 132 6.38 -10.90 -12.94
C THR A 132 6.39 -11.48 -11.52
N LEU A 133 7.54 -11.46 -10.84
CA LEU A 133 7.68 -11.98 -9.48
C LEU A 133 6.88 -11.15 -8.47
N MET A 134 6.89 -9.82 -8.59
CA MET A 134 6.08 -8.95 -7.74
C MET A 134 4.58 -9.14 -7.98
N GLU A 135 4.16 -9.29 -9.24
CA GLU A 135 2.77 -9.60 -9.57
C GLU A 135 2.32 -10.95 -8.99
N GLU A 136 3.16 -11.97 -9.11
CA GLU A 136 2.90 -13.29 -8.53
C GLU A 136 2.82 -13.21 -7.00
N MET A 137 3.73 -12.47 -6.37
CA MET A 137 3.70 -12.18 -4.93
C MET A 137 2.38 -11.56 -4.51
N MET A 138 1.92 -10.51 -5.20
CA MET A 138 0.65 -9.84 -4.89
C MET A 138 -0.56 -10.77 -5.03
N LYS A 139 -0.59 -11.64 -6.05
CA LYS A 139 -1.65 -12.66 -6.20
C LYS A 139 -1.67 -13.65 -5.02
N ARG A 140 -0.50 -14.08 -4.55
CA ARG A 140 -0.42 -15.01 -3.40
C ARG A 140 -0.80 -14.35 -2.08
N VAL A 141 -0.43 -13.08 -1.90
CA VAL A 141 -0.84 -12.27 -0.74
C VAL A 141 -2.36 -12.22 -0.64
N GLN A 142 -3.03 -12.00 -1.77
CA GLN A 142 -4.50 -11.97 -1.86
C GLN A 142 -5.12 -13.35 -1.61
N ALA A 143 -4.49 -14.43 -2.09
CA ALA A 143 -5.12 -15.75 -2.07
C ALA A 143 -5.01 -16.49 -0.73
N TYR A 144 -3.81 -16.59 -0.13
CA TYR A 144 -3.60 -17.41 1.09
C TYR A 144 -2.18 -17.33 1.71
N MET A 145 -1.36 -16.32 1.41
CA MET A 145 0.04 -16.29 1.88
C MET A 145 0.13 -16.45 3.42
N PRO A 146 0.90 -17.43 3.95
CA PRO A 146 1.13 -17.58 5.38
C PRO A 146 1.77 -16.34 6.01
N THR A 147 1.38 -16.00 7.23
CA THR A 147 1.88 -14.81 7.95
C THR A 147 3.40 -14.79 8.07
N ILE A 148 4.04 -15.94 8.35
CA ILE A 148 5.50 -16.06 8.46
C ILE A 148 6.18 -15.77 7.11
N GLN A 149 5.60 -16.26 6.01
CA GLN A 149 6.14 -16.00 4.67
C GLN A 149 6.00 -14.51 4.31
N ALA A 150 4.84 -13.92 4.59
CA ALA A 150 4.61 -12.49 4.38
C ALA A 150 5.58 -11.63 5.19
N GLU A 151 5.81 -11.98 6.45
CA GLU A 151 6.78 -11.30 7.33
C GLU A 151 8.20 -11.38 6.78
N ALA A 152 8.65 -12.59 6.39
CA ALA A 152 9.99 -12.79 5.87
C ALA A 152 10.23 -11.98 4.58
N ILE A 153 9.25 -11.95 3.68
CA ILE A 153 9.31 -11.16 2.45
C ILE A 153 9.30 -9.66 2.77
N ALA A 154 8.38 -9.20 3.62
CA ALA A 154 8.29 -7.80 4.02
C ALA A 154 9.62 -7.30 4.61
N TYR A 155 10.24 -8.09 5.48
CA TYR A 155 11.54 -7.79 6.06
C TYR A 155 12.63 -7.64 4.99
N ARG A 156 12.67 -8.52 3.98
CA ARG A 156 13.64 -8.39 2.87
C ARG A 156 13.41 -7.15 2.02
N LEU A 157 12.16 -6.85 1.70
CA LEU A 157 11.81 -5.64 0.95
C LEU A 157 12.20 -4.37 1.74
N GLN A 158 12.02 -4.38 3.07
CA GLN A 158 12.45 -3.28 3.93
C GLN A 158 13.97 -3.08 3.90
N GLN A 159 14.76 -4.13 4.11
CA GLN A 159 16.23 -4.06 4.07
C GLN A 159 16.73 -3.50 2.73
N PHE A 160 16.06 -3.87 1.65
CA PHE A 160 16.38 -3.37 0.32
C PHE A 160 16.09 -1.87 0.18
N LEU A 161 14.97 -1.39 0.74
CA LEU A 161 14.62 0.04 0.74
C LEU A 161 15.57 0.90 1.59
N GLU A 162 16.21 0.32 2.60
CA GLU A 162 17.23 0.97 3.42
C GLU A 162 18.60 1.08 2.70
N SER A 163 18.76 0.39 1.55
CA SER A 163 20.01 0.33 0.78
C SER A 163 19.96 1.19 -0.50
N PRO A 164 21.11 1.67 -1.02
CA PRO A 164 21.15 2.40 -2.28
C PRO A 164 20.81 1.48 -3.45
N LEU A 165 19.72 1.75 -4.21
CA LEU A 165 19.33 0.95 -5.39
C LEU A 165 20.43 0.82 -6.47
N SER A 166 21.27 -0.23 -6.41
CA SER A 166 22.17 -0.65 -7.50
C SER A 166 21.61 -1.84 -8.28
N ASP A 167 22.17 -2.13 -9.46
CA ASP A 167 21.70 -3.25 -10.30
C ASP A 167 22.06 -4.61 -9.68
N LYS A 168 23.17 -4.66 -8.94
CA LYS A 168 23.55 -5.80 -8.12
C LYS A 168 22.49 -6.08 -7.07
N ASP A 169 22.03 -5.04 -6.37
CA ASP A 169 21.02 -5.18 -5.31
C ASP A 169 19.68 -5.66 -5.88
N ILE A 170 19.30 -5.20 -7.09
CA ILE A 170 18.08 -5.65 -7.78
C ILE A 170 18.17 -7.17 -8.08
N GLY A 171 19.32 -7.65 -8.53
CA GLY A 171 19.56 -9.09 -8.74
C GLY A 171 19.50 -9.90 -7.44
N GLU A 172 20.06 -9.38 -6.35
CA GLU A 172 19.99 -10.02 -5.02
C GLU A 172 18.55 -10.05 -4.49
N LEU A 173 17.81 -8.95 -4.61
CA LEU A 173 16.40 -8.89 -4.23
C LEU A 173 15.59 -9.95 -4.98
N LYS A 174 15.77 -10.06 -6.30
CA LYS A 174 15.10 -11.06 -7.13
C LYS A 174 15.35 -12.48 -6.60
N ASN A 175 16.60 -12.83 -6.33
CA ASN A 175 16.96 -14.17 -5.85
C ASN A 175 16.36 -14.47 -4.46
N HIS A 176 16.37 -13.49 -3.56
CA HIS A 176 15.76 -13.63 -2.24
C HIS A 176 14.25 -13.81 -2.34
N LEU A 177 13.57 -12.99 -3.15
CA LEU A 177 12.13 -13.09 -3.34
C LEU A 177 11.73 -14.43 -3.96
N TRP A 178 12.44 -14.89 -4.98
CA TRP A 178 12.19 -16.19 -5.59
C TRP A 178 12.33 -17.34 -4.59
N THR A 179 13.35 -17.28 -3.73
CA THR A 179 13.57 -18.29 -2.68
C THR A 179 12.45 -18.30 -1.65
N LEU A 180 11.99 -17.12 -1.23
CA LEU A 180 10.91 -16.98 -0.25
C LEU A 180 9.54 -17.29 -0.82
N MET A 181 9.40 -17.27 -2.15
CA MET A 181 8.17 -17.57 -2.88
C MET A 181 8.09 -19.04 -3.33
N LYS A 182 9.07 -19.90 -3.03
CA LYS A 182 8.92 -21.35 -3.19
C LYS A 182 8.23 -21.97 -1.99
#